data_AF-A0A9E4EH34-F1
#
_entry.id   AF-A0A9E4EH34-F1
#
_cell.length_a   1.000
_cell.length_b   1.000
_cell.length_c   1.000
_cell.angle_alpha   90.00
_cell.angle_beta   90.00
_cell.angle_gamma   90.00
#
_symmetry.space_group_name_H-M   'P 1'
#
loop_
_entity.id
_entity.type
_entity.pdbx_description
1 polymer ?
#
loop_
_entity_poly.entity_id
_entity_poly.type
_entity_poly.pdbx_seq_one_letter_code
_entity_poly.pdbx_strand_id
1 'polypeptide(L)'
;ITNNMKNAQAAGQAPAKDSGTPIAASGTERTAHVAEVMAQFDVVVESSVEGVRKPNPAIYRIACDRLGVTPDHAVFLDDLGVNLKPARAMGMITIKVVTEYQALEELAEATGLTFPG
;
A
#
# COMPACT_ATOMS: atom_id res chain seq x y z
N ILE A 1 -1.98 12.21 2.60
CA ILE A 1 -1.96 10.79 3.03
C ILE A 1 -2.58 10.02 1.89
N THR A 2 -1.85 9.10 1.29
CA THR A 2 -2.27 8.37 0.08
C THR A 2 -2.52 6.90 0.42
N ASN A 3 -3.53 6.31 -0.19
CA ASN A 3 -3.72 4.86 -0.22
C ASN A 3 -3.39 4.38 -1.63
N ASN A 4 -2.39 3.53 -1.75
CA ASN A 4 -1.92 2.98 -3.02
C ASN A 4 -2.28 1.49 -3.05
N MET A 5 -2.99 1.06 -4.10
CA MET A 5 -3.55 -0.28 -4.17
C MET A 5 -3.00 -1.04 -5.38
N LYS A 6 -2.70 -2.32 -5.18
CA LYS A 6 -2.26 -3.26 -6.21
C LYS A 6 -3.13 -4.51 -6.19
N ASN A 7 -3.53 -5.01 -7.36
CA ASN A 7 -4.17 -6.31 -7.49
C ASN A 7 -3.14 -7.44 -7.38
N ALA A 8 -3.33 -8.34 -6.42
CA ALA A 8 -2.45 -9.49 -6.19
C ALA A 8 -2.37 -10.46 -7.38
N GLN A 9 -3.43 -10.58 -8.20
CA GLN A 9 -3.39 -11.45 -9.39
C GLN A 9 -2.57 -10.88 -10.55
N ALA A 10 -2.26 -9.59 -10.53
CA ALA A 10 -1.35 -8.93 -11.46
C ALA A 10 0.08 -8.83 -10.90
N ALA A 11 0.32 -9.28 -9.67
CA ALA A 11 1.63 -9.28 -9.04
C ALA A 11 2.46 -10.49 -9.51
N GLY A 12 2.88 -10.48 -10.78
CA GLY A 12 4.06 -11.24 -11.19
C GLY A 12 5.28 -10.75 -10.40
N GLN A 13 6.18 -11.66 -10.02
CA GLN A 13 7.39 -11.45 -9.19
C GLN A 13 7.70 -9.99 -8.85
N ALA A 14 7.60 -9.63 -7.56
CA ALA A 14 8.06 -8.33 -7.07
C ALA A 14 9.51 -8.07 -7.50
N PRO A 15 9.85 -6.86 -7.99
CA PRO A 15 11.21 -6.57 -8.44
C PRO A 15 12.20 -6.76 -7.30
N ALA A 16 13.37 -7.31 -7.65
CA ALA A 16 14.47 -7.51 -6.71
C ALA A 16 15.02 -6.17 -6.21
N LYS A 17 15.40 -6.17 -4.93
CA LYS A 17 16.03 -5.11 -4.12
C LYS A 17 16.70 -3.97 -4.91
N ASP A 18 16.17 -2.76 -4.75
CA ASP A 18 16.99 -1.55 -4.89
C ASP A 18 17.71 -1.31 -3.56
N SER A 19 19.01 -1.61 -3.53
CA SER A 19 19.88 -1.31 -2.40
C SER A 19 20.03 0.21 -2.28
N GLY A 20 19.10 0.82 -1.55
CA GLY A 20 19.04 2.26 -1.32
C GLY A 20 20.39 2.86 -0.94
N THR A 21 21.03 3.48 -1.92
CA THR A 21 22.17 4.37 -1.70
C THR A 21 21.60 5.78 -1.59
N PRO A 22 21.85 6.53 -0.50
CA PRO A 22 21.35 7.89 -0.39
C PRO A 22 22.23 8.82 -1.23
N ILE A 23 22.02 8.85 -2.54
CA ILE A 23 22.44 9.98 -3.36
C ILE A 23 21.40 11.08 -3.17
N ALA A 24 21.86 12.29 -2.84
CA ALA A 24 21.02 13.46 -2.69
C ALA A 24 20.40 13.81 -4.05
N ALA A 25 19.28 13.16 -4.37
CA ALA A 25 18.57 13.32 -5.62
C ALA A 25 18.13 14.79 -5.77
N SER A 26 18.50 15.39 -6.90
CA SER A 26 17.94 16.67 -7.36
C SER A 26 16.41 16.60 -7.41
N GLY A 27 15.72 17.74 -7.38
CA GLY A 27 14.25 17.77 -7.40
C GLY A 27 13.63 17.00 -8.58
N THR A 28 14.34 16.97 -9.72
CA THR A 28 13.94 16.23 -10.91
C THR A 28 14.07 14.71 -10.74
N GLU A 29 15.19 14.23 -10.18
CA GLU A 29 15.43 12.80 -9.93
C GLU A 29 14.46 12.23 -8.90
N ARG A 30 14.17 12.99 -7.83
CA ARG A 30 13.15 12.60 -6.85
C ARG A 30 11.76 12.52 -7.47
N THR A 31 11.43 13.45 -8.37
CA THR A 31 10.12 13.45 -9.06
C THR A 31 9.98 12.24 -9.98
N ALA A 32 11.03 11.92 -10.75
CA ALA A 32 11.06 10.75 -11.62
C ALA A 32 10.91 9.45 -10.82
N HIS A 33 11.64 9.31 -9.71
CA HIS A 33 11.55 8.13 -8.86
C HIS A 33 10.16 7.96 -8.23
N VAL A 34 9.55 9.05 -7.74
CA VAL A 34 8.17 8.98 -7.24
C VAL A 34 7.21 8.55 -8.34
N ALA A 35 7.33 9.09 -9.55
CA ALA A 35 6.47 8.69 -10.67
C ALA A 35 6.61 7.19 -11.00
N GLU A 36 7.83 6.66 -10.98
CA GLU A 36 8.11 5.24 -11.19
C GLU A 36 7.46 4.35 -10.11
N VAL A 37 7.57 4.74 -8.83
CA VAL A 37 6.90 4.02 -7.73
C VAL A 37 5.38 4.07 -7.88
N MET A 38 4.81 5.24 -8.21
CA MET A 38 3.37 5.39 -8.35
C MET A 38 2.81 4.59 -9.53
N ALA A 39 3.59 4.43 -10.60
CA ALA A 39 3.23 3.61 -11.76
C ALA A 39 3.11 2.11 -11.45
N GLN A 40 3.62 1.64 -10.31
CA GLN A 40 3.46 0.24 -9.91
C GLN A 40 2.03 -0.05 -9.43
N PHE A 41 1.26 0.95 -9.01
CA PHE A 41 -0.07 0.78 -8.43
C PHE A 41 -1.19 0.91 -9.47
N ASP A 42 -2.23 0.10 -9.30
CA ASP A 42 -3.39 0.11 -10.21
C ASP A 42 -4.37 1.24 -9.85
N VAL A 43 -4.46 1.57 -8.55
CA VAL A 43 -5.30 2.66 -8.04
C VAL A 43 -4.52 3.47 -7.02
N VAL A 44 -4.60 4.79 -7.17
CA VAL A 44 -4.05 5.76 -6.23
C VAL A 44 -5.20 6.62 -5.69
N VAL A 45 -5.33 6.69 -4.37
CA VAL A 45 -6.34 7.50 -3.68
C VAL A 45 -5.66 8.55 -2.81
N GLU A 46 -5.80 9.81 -3.19
CA GLU A 46 -5.16 10.94 -2.52
C GLU A 46 -6.15 11.70 -1.64
N SER A 47 -5.83 11.84 -0.34
CA SER A 47 -6.70 12.58 0.59
C SER A 47 -6.97 14.04 0.19
N SER A 48 -6.04 14.67 -0.53
CA SER A 48 -6.18 16.05 -1.07
C SER A 48 -7.25 16.14 -2.15
N VAL A 49 -7.43 15.07 -2.93
CA VAL A 49 -8.44 14.98 -3.99
C VAL A 49 -9.78 14.56 -3.40
N GLU A 50 -9.80 13.55 -2.51
CA GLU A 50 -11.05 13.03 -1.95
C GLU A 50 -11.65 13.91 -0.84
N GLY A 51 -10.88 14.83 -0.25
CA GLY A 51 -11.31 15.64 0.90
C GLY A 51 -11.50 14.83 2.19
N VAL A 52 -11.16 13.54 2.20
CA VAL A 52 -11.22 12.64 3.36
C VAL A 52 -9.86 11.96 3.57
N ARG A 53 -9.54 11.61 4.81
CA ARG A 53 -8.27 10.94 5.14
C ARG A 53 -8.45 9.87 6.21
N LYS A 54 -7.49 8.95 6.29
CA LYS A 54 -7.35 8.01 7.41
C LYS A 54 -7.29 8.80 8.74
N PRO A 55 -8.01 8.37 9.80
CA PRO A 55 -8.70 7.09 9.96
C PRO A 55 -10.21 7.11 9.57
N ASN A 56 -10.70 8.09 8.80
CA ASN A 56 -12.10 8.10 8.38
C ASN A 56 -12.40 6.88 7.48
N PRO A 57 -13.37 6.00 7.82
CA PRO A 57 -13.73 4.81 7.03
C PRO A 57 -14.04 5.06 5.54
N ALA A 58 -14.43 6.29 5.17
CA ALA A 58 -14.75 6.65 3.80
C ALA A 58 -13.57 6.47 2.83
N ILE A 59 -12.33 6.75 3.26
CA ILE A 59 -11.15 6.63 2.38
C ILE A 59 -10.85 5.18 1.98
N TYR A 60 -11.17 4.23 2.86
CA TYR A 60 -10.96 2.79 2.61
C TYR A 60 -12.04 2.25 1.67
N ARG A 61 -13.30 2.71 1.84
CA ARG A 61 -14.39 2.39 0.89
C ARG A 61 -14.07 2.89 -0.51
N ILE A 62 -13.64 4.15 -0.65
CA ILE A 62 -13.24 4.72 -1.96
C ILE A 62 -12.14 3.86 -2.61
N ALA A 63 -11.15 3.41 -1.84
CA ALA A 63 -10.07 2.56 -2.35
C ALA A 63 -10.58 1.19 -2.82
N CYS A 64 -11.42 0.52 -2.02
CA CYS A 64 -12.07 -0.75 -2.37
C CYS A 64 -12.96 -0.61 -3.62
N ASP A 65 -13.81 0.41 -3.66
CA ASP A 65 -14.76 0.65 -4.75
C ASP A 65 -14.01 0.89 -6.07
N ARG A 66 -12.92 1.67 -6.06
CA ARG A 66 -12.09 1.92 -7.25
C ARG A 66 -11.34 0.69 -7.73
N LEU A 67 -10.89 -0.16 -6.81
CA LEU A 67 -10.22 -1.41 -7.15
C LEU A 67 -11.21 -2.52 -7.53
N GLY A 68 -12.50 -2.35 -7.24
CA GLY A 68 -13.54 -3.34 -7.49
C GLY A 68 -13.46 -4.55 -6.56
N VAL A 69 -12.99 -4.37 -5.32
CA VAL A 69 -12.87 -5.45 -4.32
C VAL A 69 -13.70 -5.14 -3.08
N THR A 70 -14.16 -6.17 -2.39
CA THR A 70 -14.75 -6.02 -1.05
C THR A 70 -13.66 -5.90 0.01
N PRO A 71 -13.92 -5.26 1.18
CA PRO A 71 -12.89 -5.08 2.20
C PRO A 71 -12.27 -6.39 2.74
N ASP A 72 -13.04 -7.47 2.83
CA ASP A 72 -12.59 -8.80 3.26
C ASP A 72 -11.65 -9.49 2.25
N HIS A 73 -11.56 -8.97 1.03
CA HIS A 73 -10.60 -9.38 0.01
C HIS A 73 -9.38 -8.45 -0.08
N ALA A 74 -9.17 -7.56 0.91
CA ALA A 74 -8.06 -6.61 0.92
C ALA A 74 -7.13 -6.79 2.13
N VAL A 75 -5.83 -6.66 1.88
CA VAL A 75 -4.79 -6.50 2.91
C VAL A 75 -4.38 -5.03 2.95
N PHE A 76 -4.44 -4.41 4.13
CA PHE A 76 -4.10 -3.00 4.34
C PHE A 76 -2.87 -2.86 5.25
N LEU A 77 -1.84 -2.18 4.74
CA LEU A 77 -0.57 -1.95 5.44
C LEU A 77 -0.46 -0.46 5.84
N ASP A 78 -0.11 -0.19 7.10
CA ASP A 78 0.11 1.17 7.63
C ASP A 78 1.02 1.10 8.85
N ASP A 79 1.84 2.12 9.09
CA ASP A 79 2.70 2.22 10.27
C ASP A 79 1.92 2.69 11.51
N LEU A 80 0.84 3.45 11.30
CA LEU A 80 0.03 4.02 12.37
C LEU A 80 -1.17 3.12 12.70
N GLY A 81 -1.13 2.49 13.87
CA GLY A 81 -2.22 1.62 14.34
C GLY A 81 -3.61 2.28 14.38
N VAL A 82 -3.70 3.61 14.52
CA VAL A 82 -4.97 4.35 14.45
C VAL A 82 -5.63 4.24 13.07
N ASN A 83 -4.83 4.15 12.00
CA ASN A 83 -5.32 3.97 10.63
C ASN A 83 -5.73 2.53 10.36
N LEU A 84 -5.21 1.55 11.10
CA LEU A 84 -5.54 0.14 10.91
C LEU A 84 -6.89 -0.24 11.55
N LYS A 85 -7.24 0.37 12.69
CA LYS A 85 -8.50 0.09 13.41
C LYS A 85 -9.75 0.13 12.52
N PRO A 86 -10.02 1.21 11.75
CA PRO A 86 -11.21 1.26 10.88
C PRO A 86 -11.13 0.27 9.71
N ALA A 87 -9.95 0.03 9.13
CA ALA A 87 -9.76 -0.96 8.06
C ALA A 87 -10.11 -2.37 8.55
N ARG A 88 -9.61 -2.76 9.74
CA ARG A 88 -9.93 -4.03 10.38
C ARG A 88 -11.42 -4.15 10.69
N ALA A 89 -12.04 -3.08 11.20
CA ALA A 89 -13.48 -3.07 11.48
C ALA A 89 -14.35 -3.23 10.21
N MET A 90 -13.81 -2.90 9.03
CA MET A 90 -14.47 -3.13 7.75
C MET A 90 -14.28 -4.55 7.20
N GLY A 91 -13.41 -5.37 7.79
CA GLY A 91 -13.14 -6.74 7.36
C GLY A 91 -11.77 -6.96 6.70
N MET A 92 -10.98 -5.90 6.49
CA MET A 92 -9.64 -6.02 5.91
C MET A 92 -8.70 -6.79 6.82
N ILE A 93 -7.81 -7.59 6.23
CA ILE A 93 -6.59 -8.01 6.91
C ILE A 93 -5.71 -6.77 7.07
N THR A 94 -5.17 -6.54 8.26
CA THR A 94 -4.37 -5.35 8.54
C THR A 94 -3.01 -5.73 9.08
N ILE A 95 -1.95 -5.19 8.49
CA ILE A 95 -0.55 -5.38 8.89
C ILE A 95 -0.03 -4.04 9.39
N LYS A 96 0.47 -4.02 10.63
CA LYS A 96 1.18 -2.85 11.13
C LYS A 96 2.63 -2.94 10.69
N VAL A 97 3.07 -1.99 9.87
CA VAL A 97 4.45 -1.96 9.39
C VAL A 97 5.36 -1.44 10.50
N VAL A 98 6.18 -2.32 11.08
CA VAL A 98 7.24 -1.95 12.03
C VAL A 98 8.60 -2.08 11.36
N THR A 99 8.80 -3.15 10.61
CA THR A 99 9.97 -3.35 9.75
C THR A 99 9.51 -3.89 8.40
N GLU A 100 10.35 -3.71 7.37
CA GLU A 100 10.09 -4.25 6.04
C GLU A 100 9.99 -5.78 6.05
N TYR A 101 10.95 -6.46 6.69
CA TYR A 101 10.98 -7.93 6.77
C TYR A 101 9.70 -8.51 7.40
N GLN A 102 9.25 -7.94 8.52
CA GLN A 102 8.03 -8.39 9.18
C GLN A 102 6.79 -8.13 8.31
N ALA A 103 6.72 -6.98 7.65
CA ALA A 103 5.60 -6.66 6.78
C ALA A 103 5.52 -7.61 5.57
N LEU A 104 6.66 -7.99 4.97
CA LEU A 104 6.72 -8.95 3.87
C LEU A 104 6.35 -10.37 4.30
N GLU A 105 6.79 -10.81 5.48
CA GLU A 105 6.44 -12.12 6.04
C GLU A 105 4.93 -12.22 6.32
N GLU A 106 4.35 -11.23 7.00
CA GLU A 106 2.90 -11.20 7.28
C GLU A 106 2.08 -11.06 5.98
N LEU A 107 2.58 -10.31 5.00
CA LEU A 107 1.91 -10.19 3.71
C LEU A 107 1.95 -11.50 2.93
N ALA A 108 3.07 -12.22 2.96
CA ALA A 108 3.20 -13.54 2.36
C ALA A 108 2.21 -14.53 2.98
N GLU A 109 2.11 -14.54 4.32
CA GLU A 109 1.15 -15.37 5.04
C GLU A 109 -0.30 -15.04 4.66
N ALA A 110 -0.65 -13.75 4.60
CA ALA A 110 -2.01 -13.30 4.29
C ALA A 110 -2.45 -13.56 2.84
N THR A 111 -1.50 -13.61 1.90
CA THR A 111 -1.80 -13.67 0.45
C THR A 111 -1.41 -14.97 -0.22
N GLY A 112 -0.53 -15.77 0.40
CA GLY A 112 0.11 -16.92 -0.23
C GLY A 112 1.15 -16.56 -1.30
N LEU A 113 1.53 -15.29 -1.44
CA LEU A 113 2.56 -14.84 -2.36
C LEU A 113 3.97 -15.08 -1.80
N THR A 114 4.96 -15.13 -2.68
CA THR A 114 6.38 -15.20 -2.30
C THR A 114 7.08 -13.91 -2.70
N PHE A 115 7.79 -13.30 -1.75
CA PHE A 115 8.58 -12.09 -1.98
C PHE A 115 10.08 -12.42 -1.94
N PRO A 116 10.91 -11.79 -2.79
CA PRO A 116 12.35 -11.94 -2.71
C PRO A 116 12.86 -11.39 -1.37
N GLY A 117 13.62 -12.21 -0.64
CA GLY A 117 14.23 -11.85 0.65
C GLY A 117 15.50 -11.03 0.53
#